data_AF-A0AA95RL25-F1
#
_entry.id   AF-A0AA95RL25-F1
#
_cell.length_a   1.000
_cell.length_b   1.000
_cell.length_c   1.000
_cell.angle_alpha   90.00
_cell.angle_beta   90.00
_cell.angle_gamma   90.00
#
_symmetry.space_group_name_H-M   'P 1'
#
loop_
_entity.id
_entity.type
_entity.pdbx_description
1 polymer ?
#
loop_
_entity_poly.entity_id
_entity_poly.type
_entity_poly.pdbx_seq_one_letter_code
_entity_poly.pdbx_strand_id
1 'polypeptide(L)'
;MSTKYDIVKQEIQSRILDGTYQPHQKISSESELMKQFGVSRHTVRAAIGDLVNKGWLYREQGAGTFCADRSLDNRSSSGVTQRNIAIITTFISDYIFPSIIRGAESFLSQHGYNVSLFSTNNDHENEKRILEKILTEPFDGVIIEPTKSAISNPNIGYYLNMERLNIPYIMIHAYYEELEPLSITMNDEKGGYVQAEHLIQLGHTNIVGFFKTDDLQGVKRMKGFIKAHRHYGVTINPNGIVTYDSSDKVNKPIQTFIELLDQGLKPTAIVCYNDELAISMLEVLREKNFRVPEDFSMVGFDDSLIGRLAAVKLTTIQHPQSKMGETAAKMIVDLVKEKNNQPKKTNDKVQSIIFEPSLIVRDSTKNLEGKTVTSK
;
A
#
# COMPACT_ATOMS: atom_id res chain seq x y z
N MET A 1 24.15 6.09 18.27
CA MET A 1 24.84 5.13 17.38
C MET A 1 24.53 3.73 17.90
N SER A 2 24.03 2.83 17.05
CA SER A 2 23.84 1.41 17.42
C SER A 2 25.21 0.76 17.63
N THR A 3 25.37 -0.06 18.67
CA THR A 3 26.64 -0.73 18.92
C THR A 3 26.83 -1.88 17.92
N LYS A 4 28.08 -2.26 17.63
CA LYS A 4 28.38 -3.45 16.80
C LYS A 4 27.71 -4.73 17.34
N TYR A 5 27.56 -4.82 18.66
CA TYR A 5 26.81 -5.87 19.33
C TYR A 5 25.32 -5.86 18.95
N ASP A 6 24.67 -4.69 18.99
CA ASP A 6 23.25 -4.56 18.65
C ASP A 6 22.97 -4.84 17.18
N ILE A 7 23.88 -4.45 16.28
CA ILE A 7 23.79 -4.73 14.84
C ILE A 7 23.77 -6.25 14.60
N VAL A 8 24.70 -7.00 15.18
CA VAL A 8 24.77 -8.48 15.03
C VAL A 8 23.49 -9.12 15.56
N LYS A 9 23.02 -8.67 16.73
CA LYS A 9 21.80 -9.19 17.35
C LYS A 9 20.56 -8.93 16.48
N GLN A 10 20.38 -7.69 16.03
CA GLN A 10 19.24 -7.29 15.19
C GLN A 10 19.25 -8.04 13.86
N GLU A 11 20.40 -8.18 13.20
CA GLU A 11 20.49 -8.90 11.93
C GLU A 11 20.18 -10.39 12.09
N ILE A 12 20.66 -11.05 13.15
CA ILE A 12 20.32 -12.46 13.40
C ILE A 12 18.82 -12.60 13.67
N GLN A 13 18.21 -11.69 14.46
CA GLN A 13 16.76 -11.70 14.70
C GLN A 13 15.98 -11.49 13.40
N SER A 14 16.38 -10.52 12.59
CA SER A 14 15.80 -10.20 11.29
C SER A 14 15.79 -11.44 10.38
N ARG A 15 16.91 -12.17 10.31
CA ARG A 15 17.03 -13.44 9.56
C ARG A 15 16.15 -14.58 10.07
N ILE A 16 15.83 -14.59 11.36
CA ILE A 16 14.87 -15.56 11.92
C ILE A 16 13.45 -15.14 11.51
N LEU A 17 13.16 -13.85 11.58
CA LEU A 17 11.83 -13.27 11.30
C LEU A 17 11.47 -13.25 9.82
N ASP A 18 12.44 -13.16 8.91
CA ASP A 18 12.22 -13.29 7.46
C ASP A 18 12.30 -14.73 6.95
N GLY A 19 12.70 -15.69 7.80
CA GLY A 19 12.77 -17.11 7.45
C GLY A 19 14.08 -17.53 6.79
N THR A 20 15.09 -16.66 6.70
CA THR A 20 16.46 -17.02 6.31
C THR A 20 17.02 -18.11 7.23
N TYR A 21 16.71 -18.06 8.53
CA TYR A 21 16.92 -19.13 9.49
C TYR A 21 15.60 -19.80 9.84
N GLN A 22 15.44 -21.04 9.39
CA GLN A 22 14.27 -21.88 9.68
C GLN A 22 14.37 -22.49 11.09
N PRO A 23 13.23 -22.85 11.72
CA PRO A 23 13.22 -23.55 12.99
C PRO A 23 14.13 -24.79 12.98
N HIS A 24 14.91 -24.98 14.05
CA HIS A 24 15.89 -26.06 14.20
C HIS A 24 17.04 -26.06 13.18
N GLN A 25 17.16 -25.02 12.34
CA GLN A 25 18.32 -24.86 11.46
C GLN A 25 19.54 -24.41 12.27
N LYS A 26 20.69 -25.02 12.00
CA LYS A 26 21.98 -24.56 12.53
C LYS A 26 22.34 -23.22 11.92
N ILE A 27 22.58 -22.21 12.75
CA ILE A 27 23.03 -20.89 12.28
C ILE A 27 24.53 -20.91 11.98
N SER A 28 25.01 -19.85 11.31
CA SER A 28 26.43 -19.67 11.00
C SER A 28 27.31 -19.75 12.25
N SER A 29 28.49 -20.32 12.12
CA SER A 29 29.47 -20.45 13.21
C SER A 29 29.99 -19.08 13.68
N GLU A 30 30.54 -19.03 14.90
CA GLU A 30 31.10 -17.78 15.44
C GLU A 30 32.15 -17.14 14.51
N SER A 31 32.99 -17.96 13.89
CA SER A 31 34.03 -17.51 12.96
C SER A 31 33.46 -16.91 11.67
N GLU A 32 32.38 -17.50 11.14
CA GLU A 32 31.69 -16.98 9.95
C GLU A 32 31.00 -15.65 10.27
N LEU A 33 30.29 -15.57 11.40
CA LEU A 33 29.63 -14.35 11.87
C LEU A 33 30.65 -13.23 12.12
N MET A 34 31.82 -13.53 12.71
CA MET A 34 32.90 -12.53 12.88
C MET A 34 33.33 -11.93 11.54
N LYS A 35 33.53 -12.77 10.51
CA LYS A 35 33.93 -12.34 9.17
C LYS A 35 32.82 -11.54 8.50
N GLN A 36 31.58 -11.99 8.62
CA GLN A 36 30.42 -11.36 8.00
C GLN A 36 30.17 -9.95 8.56
N PHE A 37 30.28 -9.78 9.88
CA PHE A 37 29.95 -8.51 10.54
C PHE A 37 31.17 -7.62 10.81
N GLY A 38 32.39 -8.10 10.59
CA GLY A 38 33.61 -7.35 10.91
C GLY A 38 33.75 -7.02 12.41
N VAL A 39 33.41 -7.99 13.27
CA VAL A 39 33.38 -7.85 14.74
C VAL A 39 34.25 -8.91 15.43
N SER A 40 34.57 -8.69 16.71
CA SER A 40 35.35 -9.64 17.49
C SER A 40 34.51 -10.86 17.90
N ARG A 41 35.18 -11.97 18.22
CA ARG A 41 34.51 -13.18 18.78
C ARG A 41 33.70 -12.87 20.03
N HIS A 42 34.21 -11.99 20.89
CA HIS A 42 33.53 -11.59 22.11
C HIS A 42 32.17 -10.93 21.80
N THR A 43 32.11 -10.04 20.80
CA THR A 43 30.87 -9.40 20.36
C THR A 43 29.86 -10.43 19.84
N VAL A 44 30.28 -11.40 19.01
CA VAL A 44 29.40 -12.46 18.50
C VAL A 44 28.89 -13.34 19.65
N ARG A 45 29.76 -13.79 20.55
CA ARG A 45 29.38 -14.65 21.69
C ARG A 45 28.40 -13.95 22.62
N ALA A 46 28.60 -12.67 22.89
CA ALA A 46 27.67 -11.87 23.68
C ALA A 46 26.30 -11.81 22.98
N ALA A 47 26.26 -11.49 21.69
CA ALA A 47 25.00 -11.36 20.95
C ALA A 47 24.23 -12.69 20.88
N ILE A 48 24.91 -13.80 20.57
CA ILE A 48 24.31 -15.14 20.58
C ILE A 48 23.87 -15.50 22.00
N GLY A 49 24.66 -15.18 23.02
CA GLY A 49 24.31 -15.39 24.43
C GLY A 49 22.98 -14.74 24.79
N ASP A 50 22.79 -13.47 24.44
CA ASP A 50 21.54 -12.74 24.66
C ASP A 50 20.36 -13.36 23.89
N LEU A 51 20.57 -13.74 22.62
CA LEU A 51 19.54 -14.40 21.82
C LEU A 51 19.14 -15.76 22.36
N VAL A 52 20.09 -16.54 22.88
CA VAL A 52 19.81 -17.81 23.56
C VAL A 52 19.03 -17.58 24.84
N ASN A 53 19.44 -16.60 25.66
CA ASN A 53 18.74 -16.26 26.90
C ASN A 53 17.30 -15.77 26.64
N LYS A 54 17.07 -15.10 25.52
CA LYS A 54 15.75 -14.62 25.09
C LYS A 54 14.93 -15.65 24.31
N GLY A 55 15.42 -16.89 24.17
CA GLY A 55 14.71 -17.98 23.51
C GLY A 55 14.65 -17.87 21.98
N TRP A 56 15.45 -17.01 21.34
CA TRP A 56 15.54 -16.95 19.88
C TRP A 56 16.39 -18.07 19.29
N LEU A 57 17.37 -18.52 20.06
CA LEU A 57 18.32 -19.55 19.69
C LEU A 57 18.47 -20.56 20.83
N TYR A 58 18.98 -21.74 20.54
CA TYR A 58 19.45 -22.68 21.55
C TYR A 58 20.78 -23.30 21.14
N ARG A 59 21.49 -23.89 22.11
CA ARG A 59 22.79 -24.53 21.88
C ARG A 59 22.67 -26.02 22.10
N GLU A 60 23.27 -26.79 21.20
CA GLU A 60 23.50 -28.22 21.40
C GLU A 60 25.00 -28.47 21.53
N GLN A 61 25.38 -29.16 22.61
CA GLN A 61 26.79 -29.39 22.94
C GLN A 61 27.51 -30.13 21.81
N GLY A 62 28.61 -29.55 21.31
CA GLY A 62 29.40 -30.12 20.21
C GLY A 62 28.77 -29.95 18.81
N ALA A 63 27.46 -29.71 18.71
CA ALA A 63 26.77 -29.59 17.43
C ALA A 63 26.63 -28.14 16.94
N GLY A 64 26.48 -27.15 17.84
CA GLY A 64 26.47 -25.72 17.48
C GLY A 64 25.32 -24.92 18.09
N THR A 65 24.94 -23.83 17.42
CA THR A 65 23.79 -22.98 17.79
C THR A 65 22.72 -23.11 16.72
N PHE A 66 21.46 -23.22 17.15
CA PHE A 66 20.32 -23.51 16.30
C PHE A 66 19.21 -22.48 16.53
N CYS A 67 18.41 -22.22 15.50
CA CYS A 67 17.22 -21.37 15.60
C CYS A 67 16.13 -22.09 16.41
N ALA A 68 15.59 -21.42 17.43
CA ALA A 68 14.47 -21.97 18.19
C ALA A 68 13.18 -21.97 17.36
N ASP A 69 12.32 -22.98 17.55
CA ASP A 69 10.95 -22.89 17.04
C ASP A 69 10.08 -22.07 17.99
N ARG A 70 9.56 -20.97 17.46
CA ARG A 70 8.71 -20.02 18.19
C ARG A 70 7.25 -20.09 17.77
N SER A 71 6.87 -21.11 17.00
CA SER A 71 5.46 -21.35 16.62
C SER A 71 4.59 -21.75 17.82
N LEU A 72 5.18 -22.41 18.81
CA LEU A 72 4.51 -22.94 20.01
C LEU A 72 4.67 -22.06 21.25
N ASP A 73 5.40 -20.95 21.17
CA ASP A 73 5.44 -19.95 22.23
C ASP A 73 4.04 -19.35 22.37
N ASN A 74 3.25 -19.95 23.27
CA ASN A 74 1.90 -19.55 23.60
C ASN A 74 1.88 -18.04 23.89
N ARG A 75 1.46 -17.25 22.90
CA ARG A 75 0.99 -15.85 23.06
C ARG A 75 -0.30 -15.78 23.91
N SER A 76 -0.50 -16.76 24.79
CA SER A 76 -1.68 -17.03 25.61
C SER A 76 -1.35 -16.99 27.11
N SER A 77 -0.16 -16.53 27.51
CA SER A 77 0.28 -16.51 28.91
C SER A 77 0.15 -15.13 29.58
N SER A 78 -1.01 -14.50 29.46
CA SER A 78 -1.46 -13.47 30.40
C SER A 78 -2.98 -13.43 30.38
N GLY A 79 -3.62 -13.66 31.53
CA GLY A 79 -5.08 -13.83 31.70
C GLY A 79 -5.95 -12.61 31.37
N VAL A 80 -5.46 -11.67 30.57
CA VAL A 80 -6.21 -10.59 29.93
C VAL A 80 -5.87 -10.66 28.44
N THR A 81 -6.75 -11.25 27.64
CA THR A 81 -6.62 -11.25 26.17
C THR A 81 -6.87 -9.82 25.67
N GLN A 82 -5.83 -8.98 25.65
CA GLN A 82 -5.92 -7.71 24.92
C GLN A 82 -6.05 -8.05 23.44
N ARG A 83 -7.24 -7.80 22.90
CA ARG A 83 -7.50 -8.05 21.49
C ARG A 83 -6.91 -6.89 20.69
N ASN A 84 -5.90 -7.13 19.85
CA ASN A 84 -5.17 -6.07 19.17
C ASN A 84 -5.09 -6.33 17.66
N ILE A 85 -5.58 -5.39 16.87
CA ILE A 85 -5.43 -5.39 15.41
C ILE A 85 -4.43 -4.31 15.00
N ALA A 86 -3.43 -4.70 14.22
CA ALA A 86 -2.53 -3.76 13.58
C ALA A 86 -3.12 -3.27 12.26
N ILE A 87 -3.00 -1.98 11.99
CA ILE A 87 -3.29 -1.39 10.68
C ILE A 87 -1.99 -0.75 10.18
N ILE A 88 -1.46 -1.27 9.09
CA ILE A 88 -0.26 -0.79 8.41
C ILE A 88 -0.72 -0.06 7.16
N THR A 89 -0.44 1.24 7.05
CA THR A 89 -0.72 2.04 5.86
C THR A 89 0.53 2.75 5.37
N THR A 90 0.50 3.24 4.13
CA THR A 90 1.57 4.10 3.60
C THR A 90 1.64 5.43 4.32
N PHE A 91 0.48 6.03 4.64
CA PHE A 91 0.36 7.26 5.42
C PHE A 91 -0.77 7.16 6.45
N ILE A 92 -0.68 7.90 7.56
CA ILE A 92 -1.70 7.89 8.62
C ILE A 92 -2.58 9.14 8.56
N SER A 93 -1.96 10.32 8.49
CA SER A 93 -2.62 11.61 8.62
C SER A 93 -3.09 12.22 7.31
N ASP A 94 -2.64 11.65 6.19
CA ASP A 94 -2.68 12.37 4.92
C ASP A 94 -3.81 11.86 4.03
N TYR A 95 -4.38 12.78 3.25
CA TYR A 95 -5.29 12.48 2.16
C TYR A 95 -6.50 11.60 2.58
N ILE A 96 -6.65 10.40 2.00
CA ILE A 96 -7.80 9.51 2.22
C ILE A 96 -7.66 8.60 3.44
N PHE A 97 -6.45 8.45 3.99
CA PHE A 97 -6.16 7.49 5.06
C PHE A 97 -6.92 7.75 6.37
N PRO A 98 -7.09 8.99 6.85
CA PRO A 98 -7.88 9.24 8.06
C PRO A 98 -9.32 8.70 7.96
N SER A 99 -9.95 8.77 6.79
CA SER A 99 -11.30 8.25 6.58
C SER A 99 -11.37 6.73 6.56
N ILE A 100 -10.36 6.07 5.99
CA ILE A 100 -10.22 4.61 5.98
C ILE A 100 -9.96 4.11 7.39
N ILE A 101 -8.98 4.70 8.09
CA ILE A 101 -8.62 4.36 9.47
C ILE A 101 -9.83 4.53 10.39
N ARG A 102 -10.56 5.65 10.31
CA ARG A 102 -11.79 5.86 11.08
C ARG A 102 -12.86 4.81 10.81
N GLY A 103 -13.00 4.37 9.55
CA GLY A 103 -13.94 3.31 9.19
C GLY A 103 -13.59 1.96 9.82
N ALA A 104 -12.30 1.61 9.82
CA ALA A 104 -11.81 0.39 10.44
C ALA A 104 -11.87 0.46 11.97
N GLU A 105 -11.33 1.53 12.55
CA GLU A 105 -11.26 1.76 14.00
C GLU A 105 -12.65 1.73 14.63
N SER A 106 -13.63 2.45 14.07
CA SER A 106 -14.99 2.50 14.62
C SER A 106 -15.64 1.11 14.71
N PHE A 107 -15.40 0.24 13.72
CA PHE A 107 -15.89 -1.14 13.78
C PHE A 107 -15.11 -1.97 14.81
N LEU A 108 -13.78 -1.86 14.83
CA LEU A 108 -12.91 -2.63 15.73
C LEU A 108 -13.16 -2.31 17.20
N SER A 109 -13.26 -1.01 17.54
CA SER A 109 -13.49 -0.55 18.91
C SER A 109 -14.86 -0.99 19.43
N GLN A 110 -15.90 -0.94 18.60
CA GLN A 110 -17.23 -1.50 18.93
C GLN A 110 -17.21 -3.01 19.23
N HIS A 111 -16.21 -3.74 18.72
CA HIS A 111 -16.04 -5.19 18.95
C HIS A 111 -14.98 -5.52 20.01
N GLY A 112 -14.51 -4.51 20.75
CA GLY A 112 -13.57 -4.66 21.87
C GLY A 112 -12.13 -4.93 21.44
N TYR A 113 -11.75 -4.53 20.22
CA TYR A 113 -10.36 -4.58 19.75
C TYR A 113 -9.68 -3.23 19.98
N ASN A 114 -8.44 -3.28 20.48
CA ASN A 114 -7.49 -2.19 20.40
C ASN A 114 -6.92 -2.10 18.98
N VAL A 115 -6.58 -0.89 18.55
CA VAL A 115 -6.04 -0.62 17.22
C VAL A 115 -4.64 -0.02 17.37
N SER A 116 -3.65 -0.64 16.71
CA SER A 116 -2.30 -0.10 16.59
C SER A 116 -2.06 0.37 15.16
N LEU A 117 -1.70 1.63 14.97
CA LEU A 117 -1.46 2.22 13.65
C LEU A 117 0.04 2.27 13.34
N PHE A 118 0.41 1.91 12.12
CA PHE A 118 1.78 1.95 11.62
C PHE A 118 1.84 2.59 10.23
N SER A 119 2.87 3.40 9.99
CA SER A 119 3.10 4.09 8.72
C SER A 119 4.37 3.56 8.06
N THR A 120 4.28 3.03 6.85
CA THR A 120 5.46 2.61 6.08
C THR A 120 6.12 3.80 5.38
N ASN A 121 5.40 4.91 5.18
CA ASN A 121 5.81 6.02 4.31
C ASN A 121 6.17 5.56 2.89
N ASN A 122 5.51 4.48 2.45
CA ASN A 122 5.81 3.73 1.24
C ASN A 122 7.29 3.33 1.09
N ASP A 123 7.96 2.98 2.20
CA ASP A 123 9.37 2.56 2.25
C ASP A 123 9.53 1.14 2.83
N HIS A 124 10.27 0.29 2.12
CA HIS A 124 10.43 -1.13 2.49
C HIS A 124 11.23 -1.34 3.77
N GLU A 125 12.12 -0.42 4.16
CA GLU A 125 12.85 -0.53 5.43
C GLU A 125 11.95 -0.21 6.62
N ASN A 126 11.03 0.75 6.47
CA ASN A 126 10.00 0.99 7.48
C ASN A 126 9.02 -0.18 7.57
N GLU A 127 8.57 -0.72 6.44
CA GLU A 127 7.74 -1.92 6.39
C GLU A 127 8.41 -3.09 7.13
N LYS A 128 9.69 -3.36 6.85
CA LYS A 128 10.49 -4.38 7.55
C LYS A 128 10.41 -4.23 9.07
N ARG A 129 10.73 -3.04 9.59
CA ARG A 129 10.69 -2.76 11.04
C ARG A 129 9.31 -2.99 11.64
N ILE A 130 8.26 -2.64 10.91
CA ILE A 130 6.87 -2.84 11.35
C ILE A 130 6.54 -4.33 11.38
N LEU A 131 6.87 -5.08 10.32
CA LEU A 131 6.62 -6.52 10.25
C LEU A 131 7.39 -7.30 11.33
N GLU A 132 8.63 -6.91 11.63
CA GLU A 132 9.40 -7.44 12.76
C GLU A 132 8.66 -7.25 14.09
N LYS A 133 8.03 -6.09 14.28
CA LYS A 133 7.18 -5.81 15.45
C LYS A 133 5.92 -6.70 15.46
N ILE A 134 5.24 -6.86 14.33
CA ILE A 134 4.07 -7.76 14.21
C ILE A 134 4.40 -9.20 14.62
N LEU A 135 5.56 -9.69 14.19
CA LEU A 135 5.99 -11.06 14.47
C LEU A 135 6.51 -11.25 15.91
N THR A 136 6.80 -10.18 16.63
CA THR A 136 7.34 -10.24 18.00
C THR A 136 6.37 -9.82 19.09
N GLU A 137 5.32 -9.06 18.75
CA GLU A 137 4.30 -8.58 19.67
C GLU A 137 2.94 -9.28 19.47
N PRO A 138 2.07 -9.31 20.49
CA PRO A 138 0.79 -10.01 20.44
C PRO A 138 -0.26 -9.23 19.62
N PHE A 139 -0.23 -9.43 18.30
CA PHE A 139 -1.31 -9.05 17.39
C PHE A 139 -2.21 -10.24 17.05
N ASP A 140 -3.52 -10.03 17.10
CA ASP A 140 -4.50 -11.03 16.71
C ASP A 140 -4.68 -11.11 15.20
N GLY A 141 -4.54 -9.98 14.51
CA GLY A 141 -4.63 -9.88 13.06
C GLY A 141 -4.12 -8.52 12.54
N VAL A 142 -3.90 -8.44 11.22
CA VAL A 142 -3.26 -7.29 10.58
C VAL A 142 -4.01 -6.87 9.32
N ILE A 143 -4.27 -5.58 9.16
CA ILE A 143 -4.72 -4.97 7.91
C ILE A 143 -3.52 -4.25 7.31
N ILE A 144 -3.16 -4.58 6.06
CA ILE A 144 -1.92 -4.10 5.44
C ILE A 144 -2.24 -3.40 4.13
N GLU A 145 -1.82 -2.15 3.98
CA GLU A 145 -1.61 -1.57 2.66
C GLU A 145 -0.19 -1.92 2.21
N PRO A 146 -0.02 -2.61 1.07
CA PRO A 146 1.31 -2.97 0.57
C PRO A 146 2.19 -1.75 0.28
N THR A 147 3.49 -1.88 0.56
CA THR A 147 4.50 -0.88 0.21
C THR A 147 5.05 -1.11 -1.19
N LYS A 148 4.98 -0.08 -2.05
CA LYS A 148 5.46 -0.10 -3.44
C LYS A 148 5.05 -1.39 -4.17
N SER A 149 3.75 -1.65 -4.22
CA SER A 149 3.21 -2.95 -4.66
C SER A 149 3.52 -3.33 -6.10
N ALA A 150 3.95 -2.39 -6.94
CA ALA A 150 4.30 -2.68 -8.34
C ALA A 150 5.77 -3.07 -8.54
N ILE A 151 6.58 -3.10 -7.47
CA ILE A 151 7.98 -3.57 -7.52
C ILE A 151 8.18 -4.76 -6.59
N SER A 152 9.29 -5.48 -6.80
CA SER A 152 9.66 -6.60 -5.93
C SER A 152 9.77 -6.17 -4.47
N ASN A 153 9.11 -6.90 -3.58
CA ASN A 153 9.18 -6.66 -2.15
C ASN A 153 10.28 -7.53 -1.50
N PRO A 154 11.34 -6.95 -0.91
CA PRO A 154 12.35 -7.71 -0.18
C PRO A 154 11.82 -8.36 1.10
N ASN A 155 10.63 -7.97 1.57
CA ASN A 155 10.06 -8.39 2.85
C ASN A 155 9.10 -9.58 2.76
N ILE A 156 8.98 -10.25 1.61
CA ILE A 156 8.06 -11.40 1.42
C ILE A 156 8.23 -12.48 2.50
N GLY A 157 9.47 -12.75 2.93
CA GLY A 157 9.76 -13.71 3.99
C GLY A 157 9.07 -13.44 5.33
N TYR A 158 8.84 -12.17 5.68
CA TYR A 158 8.11 -11.79 6.89
C TYR A 158 6.62 -12.16 6.80
N TYR A 159 5.99 -11.98 5.64
CA TYR A 159 4.60 -12.36 5.41
C TYR A 159 4.42 -13.88 5.49
N LEU A 160 5.32 -14.65 4.87
CA LEU A 160 5.31 -16.11 4.97
C LEU A 160 5.47 -16.59 6.42
N ASN A 161 6.28 -15.90 7.22
CA ASN A 161 6.38 -16.19 8.65
C ASN A 161 5.14 -15.79 9.45
N MET A 162 4.42 -14.74 9.06
CA MET A 162 3.11 -14.44 9.66
C MET A 162 2.13 -15.59 9.43
N GLU A 163 2.10 -16.16 8.22
CA GLU A 163 1.28 -17.33 7.89
C GLU A 163 1.69 -18.55 8.71
N ARG A 164 3.00 -18.83 8.80
CA ARG A 164 3.53 -19.93 9.63
C ARG A 164 3.14 -19.78 11.11
N LEU A 165 3.09 -18.56 11.63
CA LEU A 165 2.67 -18.26 13.00
C LEU A 165 1.14 -18.12 13.15
N ASN A 166 0.38 -18.43 12.09
CA ASN A 166 -1.08 -18.26 12.04
C ASN A 166 -1.52 -16.86 12.46
N ILE A 167 -0.81 -15.80 12.06
CA ILE A 167 -1.24 -14.40 12.25
C ILE A 167 -2.06 -14.03 11.01
N PRO A 168 -3.40 -13.93 11.10
CA PRO A 168 -4.22 -13.56 9.96
C PRO A 168 -3.87 -12.15 9.49
N TYR A 169 -3.80 -11.97 8.18
CA TYR A 169 -3.69 -10.66 7.57
C TYR A 169 -4.54 -10.55 6.32
N ILE A 170 -4.88 -9.32 5.98
CA ILE A 170 -5.54 -8.97 4.72
C ILE A 170 -4.85 -7.75 4.13
N MET A 171 -5.00 -7.56 2.82
CA MET A 171 -4.46 -6.39 2.13
C MET A 171 -5.52 -5.43 1.63
N ILE A 172 -5.23 -4.12 1.64
CA ILE A 172 -6.11 -3.08 1.10
C ILE A 172 -5.42 -2.30 -0.02
N HIS A 173 -6.22 -1.76 -0.94
CA HIS A 173 -5.82 -1.02 -2.16
C HIS A 173 -5.01 -1.82 -3.19
N ALA A 174 -4.05 -2.63 -2.76
CA ALA A 174 -3.25 -3.52 -3.58
C ALA A 174 -2.98 -4.83 -2.83
N TYR A 175 -2.24 -5.74 -3.46
CA TYR A 175 -1.74 -6.96 -2.85
C TYR A 175 -0.48 -7.44 -3.57
N TYR A 176 0.35 -8.24 -2.92
CA TYR A 176 1.45 -8.97 -3.57
C TYR A 176 0.87 -10.26 -4.18
N GLU A 177 1.00 -10.43 -5.50
CA GLU A 177 0.41 -11.56 -6.22
C GLU A 177 1.01 -12.90 -5.76
N GLU A 178 2.28 -12.89 -5.38
CA GLU A 178 3.05 -14.04 -4.93
C GLU A 178 2.55 -14.67 -3.61
N LEU A 179 1.76 -13.91 -2.83
CA LEU A 179 1.19 -14.34 -1.56
C LEU A 179 -0.27 -14.78 -1.66
N GLU A 180 -0.95 -14.48 -2.78
CA GLU A 180 -2.40 -14.72 -2.96
C GLU A 180 -3.28 -14.33 -1.75
N PRO A 181 -3.10 -13.15 -1.11
CA PRO A 181 -3.79 -12.86 0.14
C PRO A 181 -5.24 -12.45 -0.10
N LEU A 182 -6.07 -12.61 0.93
CA LEU A 182 -7.37 -11.94 0.97
C LEU A 182 -7.17 -10.43 0.89
N SER A 183 -7.90 -9.78 -0.01
CA SER A 183 -7.69 -8.36 -0.28
C SER A 183 -8.99 -7.60 -0.54
N ILE A 184 -8.94 -6.29 -0.28
CA ILE A 184 -10.02 -5.35 -0.58
C ILE A 184 -9.45 -4.25 -1.46
N THR A 185 -9.82 -4.24 -2.72
CA THR A 185 -9.24 -3.35 -3.73
C THR A 185 -10.32 -2.56 -4.48
N MET A 186 -9.90 -1.54 -5.23
CA MET A 186 -10.74 -0.94 -6.27
C MET A 186 -10.52 -1.65 -7.59
N ASN A 187 -11.49 -1.62 -8.49
CA ASN A 187 -11.27 -1.93 -9.90
C ASN A 187 -10.54 -0.74 -10.57
N ASP A 188 -9.27 -0.55 -10.24
CA ASP A 188 -8.45 0.58 -10.69
C ASP A 188 -8.29 0.64 -12.22
N GLU A 189 -8.29 -0.51 -12.88
CA GLU A 189 -8.27 -0.58 -14.34
C GLU A 189 -9.56 -0.02 -14.94
N LYS A 190 -10.72 -0.41 -14.40
CA LYS A 190 -11.99 0.20 -14.81
C LYS A 190 -12.04 1.68 -14.44
N GLY A 191 -11.46 2.07 -13.30
CA GLY A 191 -11.40 3.46 -12.85
C GLY A 191 -10.65 4.34 -13.84
N GLY A 192 -9.43 3.95 -14.22
CA GLY A 192 -8.65 4.67 -15.22
C GLY A 192 -9.29 4.69 -16.61
N TYR A 193 -10.02 3.63 -16.97
CA TYR A 193 -10.83 3.60 -18.20
C TYR A 193 -11.94 4.66 -18.14
N VAL A 194 -12.68 4.74 -17.05
CA VAL A 194 -13.79 5.69 -16.87
C VAL A 194 -13.30 7.14 -16.85
N GLN A 195 -12.13 7.43 -16.25
CA GLN A 195 -11.52 8.78 -16.29
C GLN A 195 -11.27 9.24 -17.73
N ALA A 196 -10.66 8.37 -18.55
CA ALA A 196 -10.35 8.69 -19.94
C ALA A 196 -11.60 8.71 -20.82
N GLU A 197 -12.51 7.74 -20.64
CA GLU A 197 -13.79 7.65 -21.37
C GLU A 197 -14.60 8.93 -21.21
N HIS A 198 -14.73 9.46 -19.99
CA HIS A 198 -15.44 10.71 -19.73
C HIS A 198 -14.91 11.87 -20.58
N LEU A 199 -13.59 12.05 -20.60
CA LEU A 199 -12.96 13.12 -21.37
C LEU A 199 -13.11 12.91 -22.89
N ILE A 200 -12.97 11.67 -23.37
CA ILE A 200 -13.14 11.34 -24.79
C ILE A 200 -14.57 11.61 -25.24
N GLN A 201 -15.57 11.23 -24.44
CA GLN A 201 -16.99 11.48 -24.73
C GLN A 201 -17.32 12.98 -24.73
N LEU A 202 -16.59 13.79 -23.96
CA LEU A 202 -16.64 15.25 -24.00
C LEU A 202 -15.88 15.87 -25.20
N GLY A 203 -15.30 15.04 -26.08
CA GLY A 203 -14.64 15.46 -27.32
C GLY A 203 -13.14 15.75 -27.20
N HIS A 204 -12.53 15.44 -26.06
CA HIS A 204 -11.09 15.56 -25.88
C HIS A 204 -10.34 14.42 -26.58
N THR A 205 -9.42 14.78 -27.48
CA THR A 205 -8.57 13.80 -28.18
C THR A 205 -7.08 13.94 -27.86
N ASN A 206 -6.66 15.07 -27.30
CA ASN A 206 -5.31 15.27 -26.80
C ASN A 206 -5.34 15.36 -25.27
N ILE A 207 -5.12 14.22 -24.63
CA ILE A 207 -5.23 14.03 -23.18
C ILE A 207 -3.87 13.62 -22.63
N VAL A 208 -3.42 14.27 -21.56
CA VAL A 208 -2.23 13.87 -20.81
C VAL A 208 -2.66 13.09 -19.57
N GLY A 209 -2.04 11.95 -19.31
CA GLY A 209 -2.28 11.11 -18.14
C GLY A 209 -1.07 11.07 -17.23
N PHE A 210 -1.29 11.20 -15.93
CA PHE A 210 -0.26 11.11 -14.90
C PHE A 210 -0.50 9.91 -14.00
N PHE A 211 0.51 9.03 -13.88
CA PHE A 211 0.37 7.76 -13.16
C PHE A 211 1.57 7.49 -12.25
N LYS A 212 1.28 7.19 -10.99
CA LYS A 212 2.27 6.66 -10.05
C LYS A 212 2.53 5.18 -10.36
N THR A 213 3.77 4.76 -10.58
CA THR A 213 4.07 3.41 -11.10
C THR A 213 4.86 2.49 -10.17
N ASP A 214 5.16 2.94 -8.95
CA ASP A 214 5.67 2.07 -7.88
C ASP A 214 4.55 1.39 -7.08
N ASP A 215 3.28 1.74 -7.30
CA ASP A 215 2.10 1.05 -6.74
C ASP A 215 1.19 0.47 -7.84
N LEU A 216 0.61 -0.70 -7.60
CA LEU A 216 -0.25 -1.41 -8.56
C LEU A 216 -1.49 -0.61 -8.95
N GLN A 217 -2.05 0.21 -8.06
CA GLN A 217 -3.23 1.03 -8.37
C GLN A 217 -2.94 1.92 -9.59
N GLY A 218 -1.79 2.62 -9.61
CA GLY A 218 -1.48 3.53 -10.70
C GLY A 218 -1.10 2.83 -12.01
N VAL A 219 -0.44 1.67 -11.93
CA VAL A 219 -0.22 0.79 -13.11
C VAL A 219 -1.55 0.34 -13.72
N LYS A 220 -2.52 -0.06 -12.88
CA LYS A 220 -3.85 -0.47 -13.33
C LYS A 220 -4.65 0.71 -13.89
N ARG A 221 -4.63 1.88 -13.25
CA ARG A 221 -5.26 3.12 -13.77
C ARG A 221 -4.68 3.51 -15.14
N MET A 222 -3.36 3.45 -15.31
CA MET A 222 -2.70 3.69 -16.60
C MET A 222 -3.15 2.70 -17.68
N LYS A 223 -3.26 1.40 -17.34
CA LYS A 223 -3.79 0.38 -18.25
C LYS A 223 -5.23 0.69 -18.67
N GLY A 224 -6.07 1.14 -17.74
CA GLY A 224 -7.44 1.60 -18.00
C GLY A 224 -7.49 2.77 -18.99
N PHE A 225 -6.69 3.80 -18.74
CA PHE A 225 -6.55 4.97 -19.60
C PHE A 225 -6.20 4.58 -21.04
N ILE A 226 -5.22 3.68 -21.22
CA ILE A 226 -4.81 3.19 -22.54
C ILE A 226 -5.93 2.37 -23.21
N LYS A 227 -6.66 1.54 -22.44
CA LYS A 227 -7.79 0.77 -22.95
C LYS A 227 -8.92 1.64 -23.46
N ALA A 228 -9.25 2.75 -22.78
CA ALA A 228 -10.27 3.68 -23.24
C ALA A 228 -9.89 4.32 -24.58
N HIS A 229 -8.66 4.82 -24.71
CA HIS A 229 -8.17 5.37 -25.97
C HIS A 229 -8.24 4.35 -27.12
N ARG A 230 -7.86 3.09 -26.85
CA ARG A 230 -7.99 2.00 -27.82
C ARG A 230 -9.45 1.76 -28.21
N HIS A 231 -10.36 1.71 -27.24
CA HIS A 231 -11.79 1.46 -27.45
C HIS A 231 -12.42 2.52 -28.36
N TYR A 232 -12.14 3.80 -28.11
CA TYR A 232 -12.68 4.91 -28.89
C TYR A 232 -11.84 5.28 -30.13
N GLY A 233 -10.72 4.59 -30.35
CA GLY A 233 -9.81 4.88 -31.45
C GLY A 233 -9.15 6.26 -31.40
N VAL A 234 -8.98 6.82 -30.21
CA VAL A 234 -8.27 8.09 -29.98
C VAL A 234 -6.77 7.81 -29.84
N THR A 235 -5.96 8.51 -30.62
CA THR A 235 -4.49 8.35 -30.59
C THR A 235 -3.90 8.87 -29.29
N ILE A 236 -2.99 8.10 -28.69
CA ILE A 236 -2.22 8.56 -27.53
C ILE A 236 -0.89 9.11 -28.02
N ASN A 237 -0.53 10.30 -27.55
CA ASN A 237 0.85 10.77 -27.63
C ASN A 237 1.66 10.07 -26.52
N PRO A 238 2.72 9.29 -26.83
CA PRO A 238 3.54 8.64 -25.81
C PRO A 238 4.12 9.60 -24.76
N ASN A 239 4.49 10.82 -25.16
CA ASN A 239 4.97 11.85 -24.23
C ASN A 239 3.88 12.38 -23.31
N GLY A 240 2.60 12.15 -23.66
CA GLY A 240 1.44 12.47 -22.83
C GLY A 240 1.13 11.43 -21.76
N ILE A 241 1.92 10.35 -21.63
CA ILE A 241 1.85 9.43 -20.48
C ILE A 241 3.02 9.75 -19.57
N VAL A 242 2.74 10.47 -18.48
CA VAL A 242 3.75 10.85 -17.49
C VAL A 242 3.71 9.87 -16.33
N THR A 243 4.87 9.28 -16.02
CA THR A 243 5.02 8.33 -14.92
C THR A 243 5.98 8.85 -13.84
N TYR A 244 5.66 8.56 -12.60
CA TYR A 244 6.43 8.98 -11.43
C TYR A 244 6.33 7.94 -10.31
N ASP A 245 7.14 8.11 -9.28
CA ASP A 245 7.16 7.23 -8.11
C ASP A 245 7.01 8.05 -6.81
N SER A 246 6.98 7.37 -5.67
CA SER A 246 6.79 8.01 -4.36
C SER A 246 7.87 9.02 -3.97
N SER A 247 9.09 8.90 -4.50
CA SER A 247 10.20 9.78 -4.15
C SER A 247 10.04 11.19 -4.70
N ASP A 248 9.27 11.34 -5.79
CA ASP A 248 9.01 12.61 -6.44
C ASP A 248 7.54 12.74 -6.87
N LYS A 249 6.64 12.51 -5.92
CA LYS A 249 5.19 12.49 -6.18
C LYS A 249 4.58 13.86 -6.48
N VAL A 250 5.28 14.95 -6.16
CA VAL A 250 4.80 16.34 -6.32
C VAL A 250 5.51 17.07 -7.45
N ASN A 251 6.85 17.15 -7.42
CA ASN A 251 7.58 18.05 -8.31
C ASN A 251 7.68 17.48 -9.72
N LYS A 252 8.05 16.20 -9.88
CA LYS A 252 8.24 15.58 -11.19
C LYS A 252 6.99 15.67 -12.09
N PRO A 253 5.78 15.28 -11.65
CA PRO A 253 4.58 15.40 -12.49
C PRO A 253 4.32 16.84 -12.96
N ILE A 254 4.48 17.81 -12.06
CA ILE A 254 4.24 19.23 -12.34
C ILE A 254 5.29 19.76 -13.33
N GLN A 255 6.57 19.49 -13.06
CA GLN A 255 7.67 19.93 -13.89
C GLN A 255 7.59 19.33 -15.29
N THR A 256 7.32 18.03 -15.39
CA THR A 256 7.12 17.36 -16.69
C THR A 256 5.93 17.96 -17.43
N PHE A 257 4.83 18.31 -16.75
CA PHE A 257 3.70 18.95 -17.41
C PHE A 257 4.08 20.31 -18.03
N ILE A 258 4.82 21.14 -17.29
CA ILE A 258 5.31 22.44 -17.79
C ILE A 258 6.23 22.24 -19.00
N GLU A 259 7.18 21.30 -18.92
CA GLU A 259 8.08 20.97 -20.03
C GLU A 259 7.32 20.52 -21.28
N LEU A 260 6.26 19.72 -21.12
CA LEU A 260 5.42 19.30 -22.24
C LEU A 260 4.72 20.51 -22.91
N LEU A 261 4.23 21.47 -22.12
CA LEU A 261 3.64 22.70 -22.67
C LEU A 261 4.68 23.54 -23.43
N ASP A 262 5.89 23.70 -22.86
CA ASP A 262 6.98 24.46 -23.47
C ASP A 262 7.51 23.79 -24.76
N GLN A 263 7.46 22.46 -24.83
CA GLN A 263 7.77 21.67 -26.03
C GLN A 263 6.65 21.71 -27.08
N GLY A 264 5.57 22.46 -26.84
CA GLY A 264 4.49 22.69 -27.79
C GLY A 264 3.39 21.63 -27.77
N LEU A 265 3.35 20.74 -26.77
CA LEU A 265 2.19 19.89 -26.55
C LEU A 265 0.99 20.78 -26.20
N LYS A 266 -0.13 20.59 -26.89
CA LYS A 266 -1.37 21.37 -26.68
C LYS A 266 -2.50 20.48 -26.13
N PRO A 267 -2.36 19.91 -24.92
CA PRO A 267 -3.40 19.08 -24.36
C PRO A 267 -4.65 19.91 -24.12
N THR A 268 -5.81 19.26 -24.14
CA THR A 268 -7.09 19.89 -23.80
C THR A 268 -7.70 19.29 -22.54
N ALA A 269 -7.15 18.16 -22.08
CA ALA A 269 -7.56 17.54 -20.84
C ALA A 269 -6.42 16.78 -20.14
N ILE A 270 -6.61 16.59 -18.85
CA ILE A 270 -5.66 15.93 -17.94
C ILE A 270 -6.38 14.83 -17.16
N VAL A 271 -5.80 13.64 -17.12
CA VAL A 271 -6.15 12.57 -16.18
C VAL A 271 -5.09 12.53 -15.10
N CYS A 272 -5.50 12.80 -13.86
CA CYS A 272 -4.62 12.73 -12.71
C CYS A 272 -4.72 11.36 -12.03
N TYR A 273 -3.59 10.87 -11.50
CA TYR A 273 -3.52 9.64 -10.71
C TYR A 273 -4.55 9.64 -9.57
N ASN A 274 -4.64 10.76 -8.85
CA ASN A 274 -5.57 11.00 -7.75
C ASN A 274 -5.90 12.49 -7.60
N ASP A 275 -6.82 12.82 -6.69
CA ASP A 275 -7.20 14.21 -6.42
C ASP A 275 -6.06 15.03 -5.80
N GLU A 276 -5.16 14.43 -5.01
CA GLU A 276 -4.00 15.15 -4.43
C GLU A 276 -3.15 15.78 -5.55
N LEU A 277 -2.80 14.99 -6.57
CA LEU A 277 -2.09 15.49 -7.74
C LEU A 277 -2.91 16.53 -8.52
N ALA A 278 -4.22 16.29 -8.70
CA ALA A 278 -5.10 17.20 -9.41
C ALA A 278 -5.12 18.59 -8.75
N ILE A 279 -5.21 18.65 -7.42
CA ILE A 279 -5.15 19.92 -6.67
C ILE A 279 -3.82 20.63 -6.86
N SER A 280 -2.68 19.93 -6.74
CA SER A 280 -1.37 20.55 -6.99
C SER A 280 -1.25 21.07 -8.43
N MET A 281 -1.83 20.38 -9.41
CA MET A 281 -1.87 20.86 -10.79
C MET A 281 -2.76 22.09 -10.97
N LEU A 282 -3.91 22.16 -10.29
CA LEU A 282 -4.77 23.35 -10.32
C LEU A 282 -4.03 24.60 -9.82
N GLU A 283 -3.22 24.46 -8.76
CA GLU A 283 -2.43 25.57 -8.23
C GLU A 283 -1.41 26.10 -9.26
N VAL A 284 -0.66 25.19 -9.89
CA VAL A 284 0.35 25.53 -10.89
C VAL A 284 -0.29 26.12 -12.15
N LEU A 285 -1.39 25.55 -12.62
CA LEU A 285 -2.14 26.06 -13.77
C LEU A 285 -2.60 27.50 -13.50
N ARG A 286 -3.13 27.76 -12.31
CA ARG A 286 -3.55 29.10 -11.90
C ARG A 286 -2.38 30.09 -11.89
N GLU A 287 -1.21 29.71 -11.37
CA GLU A 287 0.00 30.55 -11.38
C GLU A 287 0.48 30.89 -12.80
N LYS A 288 0.26 29.97 -13.75
CA LYS A 288 0.54 30.17 -15.18
C LYS A 288 -0.60 30.87 -15.93
N ASN A 289 -1.63 31.36 -15.22
CA ASN A 289 -2.84 32.00 -15.77
C ASN A 289 -3.70 31.11 -16.67
N PHE A 290 -3.59 29.78 -16.53
CA PHE A 290 -4.53 28.85 -17.13
C PHE A 290 -5.72 28.61 -16.21
N ARG A 291 -6.87 28.34 -16.82
CA ARG A 291 -8.15 28.11 -16.15
C ARG A 291 -8.63 26.69 -16.39
N VAL A 292 -9.27 26.12 -15.38
CA VAL A 292 -9.95 24.83 -15.44
C VAL A 292 -11.43 25.10 -15.13
N PRO A 293 -12.37 24.72 -16.02
CA PRO A 293 -12.19 23.85 -17.18
C PRO A 293 -11.88 24.57 -18.52
N GLU A 294 -11.73 25.90 -18.56
CA GLU A 294 -11.73 26.66 -19.81
C GLU A 294 -10.53 26.38 -20.72
N ASP A 295 -9.34 26.18 -20.17
CA ASP A 295 -8.13 25.87 -20.96
C ASP A 295 -7.84 24.37 -20.93
N PHE A 296 -8.09 23.71 -19.79
CA PHE A 296 -7.96 22.26 -19.62
C PHE A 296 -9.12 21.67 -18.84
N SER A 297 -9.69 20.57 -19.32
CA SER A 297 -10.52 19.69 -18.49
C SER A 297 -9.64 18.81 -17.60
N MET A 298 -10.08 18.46 -16.40
CA MET A 298 -9.30 17.65 -15.45
C MET A 298 -10.18 16.62 -14.74
N VAL A 299 -9.69 15.40 -14.62
CA VAL A 299 -10.34 14.32 -13.87
C VAL A 299 -9.37 13.75 -12.83
N GLY A 300 -9.80 13.71 -11.57
CA GLY A 300 -9.07 13.11 -10.45
C GLY A 300 -9.52 11.69 -10.12
N PHE A 301 -9.08 11.21 -8.95
CA PHE A 301 -9.47 9.92 -8.38
C PHE A 301 -9.55 10.07 -6.86
N ASP A 302 -10.49 9.36 -6.23
CA ASP A 302 -10.70 9.12 -4.81
C ASP A 302 -11.83 9.92 -4.11
N ASP A 303 -12.47 10.89 -4.79
CA ASP A 303 -13.50 11.76 -4.20
C ASP A 303 -13.13 12.31 -2.80
N SER A 304 -11.91 12.83 -2.74
CA SER A 304 -11.30 13.36 -1.52
C SER A 304 -12.00 14.62 -1.02
N LEU A 305 -11.82 14.92 0.28
CA LEU A 305 -12.33 16.16 0.86
C LEU A 305 -11.73 17.40 0.18
N ILE A 306 -10.42 17.37 -0.12
CA ILE A 306 -9.72 18.47 -0.80
C ILE A 306 -10.28 18.70 -2.22
N GLY A 307 -10.60 17.63 -2.96
CA GLY A 307 -11.21 17.73 -4.29
C GLY A 307 -12.62 18.35 -4.28
N ARG A 308 -13.38 18.13 -3.21
CA ARG A 308 -14.72 18.72 -3.02
C ARG A 308 -14.70 20.18 -2.58
N LEU A 309 -13.66 20.59 -1.85
CA LEU A 309 -13.52 21.95 -1.29
C LEU A 309 -12.64 22.87 -2.15
N ALA A 310 -12.03 22.34 -3.22
CA ALA A 310 -11.26 23.12 -4.17
C ALA A 310 -12.09 24.22 -4.84
N ALA A 311 -11.42 25.31 -5.23
CA ALA A 311 -12.06 26.43 -5.93
C ALA A 311 -12.75 25.98 -7.22
N VAL A 312 -12.14 25.03 -7.94
CA VAL A 312 -12.77 24.26 -9.02
C VAL A 312 -13.05 22.88 -8.48
N LYS A 313 -14.33 22.54 -8.26
CA LYS A 313 -14.69 21.24 -7.70
C LYS A 313 -14.34 20.13 -8.69
N LEU A 314 -13.57 19.15 -8.24
CA LEU A 314 -13.03 18.11 -9.11
C LEU A 314 -14.09 17.08 -9.52
N THR A 315 -14.21 16.86 -10.83
CA THR A 315 -14.73 15.62 -11.41
C THR A 315 -13.74 14.50 -11.09
N THR A 316 -14.21 13.39 -10.52
CA THR A 316 -13.33 12.36 -9.93
C THR A 316 -14.01 11.00 -9.82
N ILE A 317 -13.22 9.94 -9.74
CA ILE A 317 -13.71 8.59 -9.41
C ILE A 317 -13.91 8.48 -7.90
N GLN A 318 -15.07 8.01 -7.45
CA GLN A 318 -15.38 7.83 -6.04
C GLN A 318 -14.62 6.63 -5.45
N HIS A 319 -13.84 6.87 -4.39
CA HIS A 319 -13.28 5.83 -3.55
C HIS A 319 -14.13 5.68 -2.27
N PRO A 320 -14.57 4.47 -1.89
CA PRO A 320 -15.43 4.25 -0.74
C PRO A 320 -14.61 4.20 0.57
N GLN A 321 -13.90 5.29 0.89
CA GLN A 321 -12.86 5.36 1.94
C GLN A 321 -13.26 4.71 3.28
N SER A 322 -14.24 5.28 3.99
CA SER A 322 -14.67 4.72 5.29
C SER A 322 -15.31 3.33 5.16
N LYS A 323 -15.94 3.02 4.02
CA LYS A 323 -16.56 1.71 3.80
C LYS A 323 -15.50 0.63 3.58
N MET A 324 -14.41 0.93 2.89
CA MET A 324 -13.27 0.04 2.74
C MET A 324 -12.67 -0.30 4.11
N GLY A 325 -12.42 0.72 4.95
CA GLY A 325 -11.94 0.51 6.32
C GLY A 325 -12.87 -0.38 7.15
N GLU A 326 -14.18 -0.10 7.15
CA GLU A 326 -15.18 -0.93 7.84
C GLU A 326 -15.19 -2.38 7.32
N THR A 327 -15.06 -2.56 6.00
CA THR A 327 -15.05 -3.88 5.36
C THR A 327 -13.77 -4.66 5.71
N ALA A 328 -12.62 -3.98 5.75
CA ALA A 328 -11.36 -4.56 6.18
C ALA A 328 -11.41 -5.01 7.65
N ALA A 329 -11.96 -4.16 8.52
CA ALA A 329 -12.16 -4.49 9.93
C ALA A 329 -13.09 -5.69 10.15
N LYS A 330 -14.18 -5.79 9.38
CA LYS A 330 -15.07 -6.98 9.39
C LYS A 330 -14.32 -8.24 8.98
N MET A 331 -13.64 -8.17 7.83
CA MET A 331 -12.91 -9.29 7.26
C MET A 331 -11.83 -9.81 8.21
N ILE A 332 -11.00 -8.93 8.79
CA ILE A 332 -9.95 -9.38 9.71
C ILE A 332 -10.52 -9.98 11.00
N VAL A 333 -11.60 -9.43 11.54
CA VAL A 333 -12.26 -9.98 12.73
C VAL A 333 -12.82 -11.39 12.46
N ASP A 334 -13.39 -11.64 11.28
CA ASP A 334 -13.89 -12.95 10.91
C ASP A 334 -12.75 -13.99 10.78
N LEU A 335 -11.59 -13.60 10.26
CA LEU A 335 -10.39 -14.46 10.21
C LEU A 335 -9.81 -14.74 11.61
N VAL A 336 -9.80 -13.74 12.49
CA VAL A 336 -9.39 -13.91 13.89
C VAL A 336 -10.30 -14.88 14.63
N LYS A 337 -11.62 -14.80 14.41
CA LYS A 337 -12.58 -15.75 14.98
C LYS A 337 -12.39 -17.16 14.44
N GLU A 338 -12.14 -17.29 13.14
CA GLU A 338 -11.85 -18.58 12.50
C GLU A 338 -10.63 -19.27 13.11
N LYS A 339 -9.52 -18.52 13.23
CA LYS A 339 -8.31 -18.99 13.91
C LYS A 339 -8.59 -19.52 15.32
N ASN A 340 -9.51 -18.87 16.05
CA ASN A 340 -9.85 -19.21 17.43
C ASN A 340 -10.98 -20.24 17.54
N ASN A 341 -11.41 -20.88 16.45
CA ASN A 341 -12.55 -21.81 16.41
C ASN A 341 -13.85 -21.21 16.98
N GLN A 342 -14.04 -19.89 16.85
CA GLN A 342 -15.24 -19.21 17.32
C GLN A 342 -16.31 -19.17 16.22
N PRO A 343 -17.60 -19.29 16.56
CA PRO A 343 -18.67 -19.28 15.58
C PRO A 343 -18.70 -17.94 14.81
N LYS A 344 -18.70 -18.03 13.47
CA LYS A 344 -18.94 -16.90 12.56
C LYS A 344 -20.44 -16.59 12.51
N LYS A 345 -20.78 -15.35 12.11
CA LYS A 345 -22.18 -14.99 11.81
C LYS A 345 -22.71 -15.65 10.53
N THR A 346 -21.82 -16.04 9.62
CA THR A 346 -22.14 -16.66 8.32
C THR A 346 -21.24 -17.87 8.06
N ASN A 347 -21.76 -18.89 7.37
CA ASN A 347 -21.00 -20.06 6.93
C ASN A 347 -20.23 -19.82 5.61
N ASP A 348 -20.33 -18.62 5.05
CA ASP A 348 -19.68 -18.29 3.78
C ASP A 348 -18.17 -18.14 3.96
N LYS A 349 -17.40 -18.66 2.99
CA LYS A 349 -15.96 -18.42 2.94
C LYS A 349 -15.70 -16.92 2.80
N VAL A 350 -14.75 -16.40 3.57
CA VAL A 350 -14.24 -15.04 3.41
C VAL A 350 -13.57 -14.96 2.03
N GLN A 351 -13.92 -13.94 1.24
CA GLN A 351 -13.42 -13.75 -0.12
C GLN A 351 -12.92 -12.31 -0.30
N SER A 352 -11.98 -12.12 -1.22
CA SER A 352 -11.51 -10.80 -1.63
C SER A 352 -12.65 -9.97 -2.23
N ILE A 353 -12.61 -8.66 -2.01
CA ILE A 353 -13.65 -7.72 -2.44
C ILE A 353 -13.03 -6.72 -3.41
N ILE A 354 -13.73 -6.46 -4.51
CA ILE A 354 -13.37 -5.44 -5.48
C ILE A 354 -14.50 -4.43 -5.53
N PHE A 355 -14.20 -3.17 -5.21
CA PHE A 355 -15.14 -2.06 -5.34
C PHE A 355 -15.14 -1.54 -6.78
N GLU A 356 -16.33 -1.41 -7.35
CA GLU A 356 -16.50 -0.84 -8.68
C GLU A 356 -16.45 0.70 -8.63
N PRO A 357 -15.71 1.35 -9.55
CA PRO A 357 -15.58 2.80 -9.60
C PRO A 357 -16.87 3.46 -10.08
N SER A 358 -17.19 4.60 -9.49
CA SER A 358 -18.26 5.49 -9.95
C SER A 358 -17.70 6.88 -10.23
N LEU A 359 -18.05 7.47 -11.37
CA LEU A 359 -17.64 8.83 -11.72
C LEU A 359 -18.57 9.85 -11.04
N ILE A 360 -17.99 10.83 -10.37
CA ILE A 360 -18.69 12.01 -9.85
C ILE A 360 -18.31 13.20 -10.71
N VAL A 361 -19.24 13.70 -11.52
CA VAL A 361 -19.03 14.86 -12.40
C VAL A 361 -19.27 16.17 -11.62
N ARG A 362 -18.34 17.12 -11.76
CA ARG A 362 -18.38 18.46 -11.16
C ARG A 362 -17.87 19.50 -12.15
N ASP A 363 -17.21 20.55 -11.65
CA ASP A 363 -16.91 21.78 -12.38
C ASP A 363 -15.60 21.69 -13.18
N SER A 364 -14.76 20.68 -12.96
CA SER A 364 -13.42 20.60 -13.56
C SER A 364 -13.38 20.07 -15.00
N THR A 365 -14.51 19.77 -15.63
CA THR A 365 -14.56 19.26 -17.02
C THR A 365 -15.59 20.00 -17.86
N LYS A 366 -15.27 20.29 -19.11
CA LYS A 366 -16.21 20.88 -20.09
C LYS A 366 -16.31 20.04 -21.36
N ASN A 367 -17.43 20.20 -22.06
CA ASN A 367 -17.61 19.65 -23.41
C ASN A 367 -16.91 20.54 -24.45
N LEU A 368 -16.22 19.93 -25.41
CA LEU A 368 -15.72 20.60 -26.61
C LEU A 368 -16.77 20.41 -27.73
N GLU A 369 -17.64 21.40 -27.93
CA GLU A 369 -18.73 21.35 -28.91
C GLU A 369 -18.27 20.85 -30.29
N GLY A 370 -19.04 19.94 -30.91
CA GLY A 370 -18.83 19.47 -32.28
C GLY A 370 -17.94 18.23 -32.46
N LYS A 371 -17.53 17.55 -31.38
CA LYS A 371 -16.69 16.32 -31.46
C LYS A 371 -17.16 15.20 -30.53
N THR A 372 -18.43 14.79 -30.59
CA THR A 372 -18.84 13.59 -29.85
C THR A 372 -18.18 12.37 -30.48
N VAL A 373 -17.21 11.77 -29.77
CA VAL A 373 -16.55 10.55 -30.21
C VAL A 373 -17.42 9.37 -29.78
N THR A 374 -18.06 8.69 -30.74
CA THR A 374 -18.78 7.44 -30.49
C THR A 374 -17.79 6.26 -30.50
N SER A 375 -18.12 5.19 -29.77
CA SER A 375 -17.32 3.96 -29.75
C SER A 375 -17.18 3.38 -31.17
N LYS A 376 -16.04 2.75 -31.47
CA LYS A 376 -15.83 2.02 -32.73
C LYS A 376 -16.60 0.71 -32.81
#